data_AF-A0A164DQ23-F1
#
_entry.id   AF-A0A164DQ23-F1
#
_cell.length_a   1.000
_cell.length_b   1.000
_cell.length_c   1.000
_cell.angle_alpha   90.00
_cell.angle_beta   90.00
_cell.angle_gamma   90.00
#
_symmetry.space_group_name_H-M   'P 1'
#
loop_
_entity.id
_entity.type
_entity.pdbx_description
1 polymer ?
#
loop_
_entity_poly.entity_id
_entity_poly.type
_entity_poly.pdbx_seq_one_letter_code
_entity_poly.pdbx_strand_id
1 'polypeptide(L)'
;MSKEMEIVCDQEITSLLAKGAIRHVNSNSADSFISNIFAVPKKSGGWRPIINLKCLNAFISYQHFKMEGLDCVKYLLQHSDWMVKLDL
;
A
#
# COMPACT_ATOMS: atom_id res chain seq x y z
N MET A 1 8.87 -14.06 -12.96
CA MET A 1 8.08 -14.43 -11.76
C MET A 1 7.36 -15.74 -12.10
N SER A 2 6.40 -16.25 -11.33
CA SER A 2 5.52 -17.29 -11.89
C SER A 2 4.59 -16.64 -12.91
N LYS A 3 4.14 -17.38 -13.93
CA LYS A 3 3.18 -16.85 -14.94
C LYS A 3 1.90 -16.32 -14.30
N GLU A 4 1.44 -16.98 -13.23
CA GLU A 4 0.24 -16.56 -12.49
C GLU A 4 0.44 -15.21 -11.81
N MET A 5 1.61 -14.97 -11.21
CA MET A 5 1.93 -13.68 -10.58
C MET A 5 1.97 -12.55 -11.59
N GLU A 6 2.49 -12.81 -12.80
CA GLU A 6 2.55 -11.83 -13.89
C GLU A 6 1.15 -11.43 -14.33
N ILE A 7 0.27 -12.40 -14.59
CA ILE A 7 -1.14 -12.15 -14.95
C ILE A 7 -1.84 -11.31 -13.89
N VAL A 8 -1.65 -11.63 -12.61
CA VAL A 8 -2.25 -10.86 -11.50
C VAL A 8 -1.74 -9.42 -11.48
N CYS A 9 -0.44 -9.22 -11.69
CA CYS A 9 0.14 -7.87 -11.71
C CYS A 9 -0.43 -7.05 -12.88
N ASP A 10 -0.53 -7.64 -14.07
CA ASP A 10 -1.07 -6.96 -15.26
C ASP A 10 -2.55 -6.58 -15.09
N GLN A 11 -3.34 -7.47 -14.47
CA GLN A 11 -4.73 -7.20 -14.12
C GLN A 11 -4.85 -6.04 -13.14
N GLU A 12 -3.99 -6.00 -12.11
CA GLU A 12 -3.99 -4.90 -11.15
C GLU A 12 -3.57 -3.58 -11.80
N ILE A 13 -2.54 -3.58 -12.64
CA ILE A 13 -2.10 -2.38 -13.37
C ILE A 13 -3.25 -1.81 -14.20
N THR A 14 -3.98 -2.67 -14.92
CA THR A 14 -5.14 -2.28 -15.72
C THR A 14 -6.25 -1.68 -14.84
N SER A 15 -6.54 -2.32 -13.70
CA SER A 15 -7.53 -1.86 -12.72
C SER A 15 -7.18 -0.49 -12.13
N LEU A 16 -5.90 -0.28 -11.76
CA LEU A 16 -5.42 0.98 -11.20
C LEU A 16 -5.42 2.12 -12.23
N LEU A 17 -5.09 1.82 -13.50
CA LEU A 17 -5.23 2.78 -14.61
C LEU A 17 -6.69 3.19 -14.80
N ALA A 18 -7.62 2.22 -14.82
CA ALA A 18 -9.05 2.49 -14.97
C ALA A 18 -9.63 3.32 -13.81
N LYS A 19 -9.11 3.12 -12.58
CA LYS A 19 -9.48 3.93 -11.40
C LYS A 19 -8.81 5.32 -11.39
N GLY A 20 -7.84 5.58 -12.26
CA GLY A 20 -7.04 6.81 -12.24
C GLY A 20 -6.04 6.90 -11.09
N ALA A 21 -5.74 5.78 -10.42
CA ALA A 21 -4.81 5.74 -9.30
C ALA A 21 -3.34 5.78 -9.75
N ILE A 22 -3.05 5.33 -10.98
CA ILE A 22 -1.74 5.39 -11.62
C ILE A 22 -1.87 5.95 -13.04
N ARG A 23 -0.74 6.34 -13.64
CA ARG A 23 -0.66 6.79 -15.03
C ARG A 23 0.64 6.34 -15.68
N HIS A 24 0.66 6.30 -17.01
CA HIS A 24 1.90 6.12 -17.75
C HIS A 24 2.85 7.30 -17.53
N VAL A 25 4.14 7.01 -17.44
CA VAL A 25 5.21 8.00 -17.28
C VAL A 25 6.27 7.81 -18.37
N ASN A 26 6.88 8.90 -18.80
CA ASN A 26 7.97 8.84 -19.77
C ASN A 26 9.24 8.36 -19.06
N SER A 27 9.79 7.23 -19.50
CA SER A 27 10.96 6.57 -18.91
C SER A 27 12.30 7.34 -19.11
N ASN A 28 12.29 8.47 -19.81
CA ASN A 28 13.49 9.23 -20.16
C ASN A 28 13.82 10.37 -19.19
N SER A 29 13.13 10.49 -18.05
CA SER A 29 13.49 11.47 -17.03
C SER A 29 14.66 10.95 -16.18
N ALA A 30 15.75 11.71 -16.15
CA ALA A 30 16.91 11.42 -15.30
C ALA A 30 16.56 11.27 -13.81
N ASP A 31 15.44 11.85 -13.37
CA ASP A 31 14.98 11.85 -11.98
C ASP A 31 13.94 10.75 -11.68
N SER A 32 13.96 9.62 -12.40
CA SER A 32 13.02 8.52 -12.17
C SER A 32 13.58 7.47 -11.20
N PHE A 33 12.68 6.90 -10.38
CA PHE A 33 12.98 5.75 -9.52
C PHE A 33 12.15 4.55 -9.97
N ILE A 34 12.81 3.41 -10.19
CA ILE A 34 12.16 2.18 -10.65
C ILE A 34 12.15 1.16 -9.52
N SER A 35 10.96 0.66 -9.20
CA SER A 35 10.72 -0.37 -8.18
C SER A 35 10.08 -1.60 -8.79
N ASN A 36 10.50 -2.79 -8.33
CA ASN A 36 9.90 -4.05 -8.76
C ASN A 36 8.48 -4.21 -8.20
N ILE A 37 7.57 -4.74 -9.01
CA ILE A 37 6.22 -5.18 -8.59
C ILE A 37 6.16 -6.71 -8.60
N PHE A 38 5.46 -7.29 -7.64
CA PHE A 38 5.23 -8.75 -7.54
C PHE A 38 3.95 -9.04 -6.76
N ALA A 39 3.36 -10.21 -6.94
CA ALA A 39 2.15 -10.63 -6.22
C ALA A 39 2.42 -11.77 -5.23
N VAL A 40 1.76 -11.74 -4.07
CA VAL A 40 1.79 -12.84 -3.08
C VAL A 40 0.38 -13.33 -2.77
N PRO A 41 0.17 -14.62 -2.44
CA PRO A 41 -1.15 -15.12 -2.08
C PRO A 41 -1.62 -14.52 -0.74
N LYS A 42 -2.90 -14.17 -0.64
CA LYS A 42 -3.55 -13.78 0.63
C LYS A 42 -4.01 -15.02 1.37
N LYS A 43 -3.96 -14.98 2.71
CA LYS A 43 -4.50 -16.06 3.57
C LYS A 43 -6.00 -16.30 3.35
N SER A 44 -6.74 -15.25 3.01
CA SER A 44 -8.18 -15.27 2.74
C SER A 44 -8.54 -15.74 1.32
N GLY A 45 -7.55 -16.17 0.52
CA GLY A 45 -7.72 -16.39 -0.92
C GLY A 45 -7.49 -15.11 -1.74
N GLY A 46 -7.13 -15.31 -3.01
CA GLY A 46 -6.72 -14.26 -3.94
C GLY A 46 -5.26 -13.82 -3.77
N TRP A 47 -4.89 -12.76 -4.47
CA TRP A 47 -3.52 -12.26 -4.54
C TRP A 47 -3.41 -10.81 -4.04
N ARG A 48 -2.24 -10.46 -3.51
CA ARG A 48 -1.87 -9.10 -3.12
C ARG A 48 -0.68 -8.65 -3.97
N PRO A 49 -0.87 -7.73 -4.93
CA PRO A 49 0.23 -7.07 -5.60
C PRO A 49 0.96 -6.14 -4.63
N ILE A 50 2.28 -6.12 -4.71
CA ILE A 50 3.19 -5.39 -3.83
C ILE A 50 4.25 -4.71 -4.70
N ILE A 51 4.47 -3.41 -4.45
CA ILE A 51 5.58 -2.66 -5.01
C ILE A 51 6.72 -2.65 -3.98
N ASN A 52 7.91 -3.07 -4.36
CA ASN A 52 9.07 -3.09 -3.48
C ASN A 52 9.67 -1.69 -3.33
N LEU A 53 9.30 -0.99 -2.26
CA LEU A 53 9.79 0.35 -1.94
C LEU A 53 10.97 0.36 -0.97
N LYS A 54 11.57 -0.81 -0.64
CA LYS A 54 12.69 -0.87 0.33
C LYS A 54 13.85 0.05 -0.06
N CYS A 55 14.27 0.01 -1.33
CA CYS A 55 15.35 0.85 -1.82
C CYS A 55 14.94 2.33 -1.81
N LEU A 56 13.71 2.65 -2.24
CA LEU A 56 13.20 4.03 -2.25
C LEU A 56 13.20 4.65 -0.85
N ASN A 57 12.78 3.88 0.17
CA ASN A 57 12.70 4.34 1.54
C ASN A 57 14.05 4.82 2.12
N ALA A 58 15.19 4.38 1.58
CA ALA A 58 16.51 4.85 2.00
C ALA A 58 16.81 6.30 1.55
N PHE A 59 16.10 6.79 0.53
CA PHE A 59 16.25 8.15 -0.01
C PHE A 59 15.21 9.13 0.52
N ILE A 60 14.17 8.63 1.20
CA ILE A 60 13.11 9.47 1.76
C ILE A 60 13.54 9.96 3.15
N SER A 61 13.49 11.28 3.34
CA SER A 61 13.72 11.87 4.67
C SER A 61 12.61 11.46 5.63
N TYR A 62 13.00 10.86 6.76
CA TYR A 62 12.06 10.48 7.81
C TYR A 62 11.39 11.72 8.42
N GLN A 63 10.06 11.74 8.40
CA GLN A 63 9.25 12.73 9.09
C GLN A 63 8.60 12.07 10.30
N HIS A 64 8.77 12.68 11.48
CA HIS A 64 8.21 12.13 12.70
C HIS A 64 6.68 12.22 12.68
N PHE A 65 6.03 11.06 12.69
CA PHE A 65 4.59 10.94 12.85
C PHE A 65 4.31 9.96 13.98
N LYS A 66 3.66 10.44 15.05
CA LYS A 66 3.29 9.62 16.20
C LYS A 66 1.90 9.04 15.98
N MET A 67 1.81 7.73 15.80
CA MET A 67 0.54 7.01 15.89
C MET A 67 0.29 6.63 17.35
N GLU A 68 -0.80 7.13 17.93
CA GLU A 68 -1.22 6.72 19.27
C GLU A 68 -1.76 5.29 19.22
N GLY A 69 -1.35 4.47 20.19
CA GLY A 69 -1.78 3.08 20.29
C GLY A 69 -3.14 2.92 20.99
N LEU A 70 -3.65 1.69 21.02
CA LEU A 70 -4.89 1.36 21.71
C LEU A 70 -4.86 1.69 23.21
N ASP A 71 -3.69 1.69 23.84
CA ASP A 71 -3.56 2.03 25.25
C ASP A 71 -3.93 3.50 25.52
N CYS A 72 -3.60 4.42 24.61
CA CYS A 72 -4.05 5.81 24.69
C CYS A 72 -5.57 5.90 24.56
N VAL A 73 -6.17 5.10 23.67
CA VAL A 73 -7.63 5.09 23.45
C VAL A 73 -8.39 4.67 24.71
N LYS A 74 -7.87 3.72 25.49
CA LYS A 74 -8.51 3.27 26.75
C LYS A 74 -8.68 4.38 27.77
N TYR A 75 -7.78 5.36 27.81
CA TYR A 75 -7.89 6.52 28.71
C TYR A 75 -8.91 7.56 28.24
N LEU A 76 -9.32 7.51 26.96
CA LEU A 76 -10.31 8.42 26.39
C LEU A 76 -11.75 7.91 26.56
N LEU A 77 -11.92 6.60 26.77
CA LEU A 77 -13.23 5.95 26.88
C LEU A 77 -13.76 6.00 28.30
N GLN A 78 -15.06 6.24 28.43
CA GLN A 78 -15.79 6.23 29.69
C GLN A 78 -16.85 5.13 29.71
N HIS A 79 -17.29 4.79 30.92
CA HIS A 79 -18.41 3.88 31.08
C HIS A 79 -19.65 4.45 30.38
N SER A 80 -20.38 3.60 29.67
CA SER A 80 -21.57 3.95 28.88
C SER A 80 -21.33 4.75 27.60
N ASP A 81 -20.08 4.85 27.11
CA ASP A 81 -19.82 5.37 25.77
C ASP A 81 -20.36 4.45 24.67
N TRP A 82 -20.95 5.05 23.64
CA TRP A 82 -21.31 4.36 22.40
C TRP A 82 -20.16 4.48 21.39
N MET A 83 -19.76 3.35 20.81
CA MET A 83 -18.65 3.29 19.88
C MET A 83 -19.06 2.71 18.53
N VAL A 84 -18.47 3.23 17.45
CA VAL A 84 -18.58 2.67 16.11
C VAL A 84 -17.19 2.54 15.50
N LYS A 85 -16.93 1.42 14.81
CA LYS A 85 -15.71 1.25 14.04
C LYS A 85 -15.91 1.85 12.65
N LEU A 86 -15.04 2.78 12.28
CA LEU A 86 -14.91 3.29 10.91
C LEU A 86 -13.55 2.84 10.37
N ASP A 87 -13.55 2.32 9.14
CA ASP A 87 -12.39 1.83 8.41
C ASP A 87 -12.43 2.57 7.06
N LEU A 88 -11.38 3.34 6.74
CA LEU A 88 -11.29 4.16 5.53
C LEU A 88 -10.58 3.40 4.40
#